data_AF-A0A8D5FFC0-F1
#
_entry.id   AF-A0A8D5FFC0-F1
#
_cell.length_a   1.000
_cell.length_b   1.000
_cell.length_c   1.000
_cell.angle_alpha   90.00
_cell.angle_beta   90.00
_cell.angle_gamma   90.00
#
_symmetry.space_group_name_H-M   'P 1'
#
loop_
_entity.id
_entity.type
_entity.pdbx_description
1 polymer ?
#
loop_
_entity_poly.entity_id
_entity_poly.type
_entity_poly.pdbx_seq_one_letter_code
_entity_poly.pdbx_strand_id
1 'polypeptide(L)'
;MSLSKYYKKTDSFKPEELVPVSKEKIIKNPPSRWVETADNQFITDPLPISNSNDSTIPADKKGSTPKDDEQYHADITPEKIEDPEETIGVETEETINLDNYIERTEMDKLLEKAFEDGTRNGLEKAEEDYGSATRSLFTICQQLDSIRETIIANSSRELQEFAIALAERIVRSPFTENRETIIATLEEALGQAIKSDEFTIFVSPDDYEIVMEKSADLVEGLSGLSKIIIKKDSEIEVGGARIESENCTIDATLASQFDMIREEMAKRL
;
A
#
# COMPACT_ATOMS: atom_id res chain seq x y z
N MET A 1 7.21 15.95 -20.90
CA MET A 1 6.48 15.31 -22.02
C MET A 1 6.03 13.92 -21.59
N SER A 2 4.76 13.56 -21.79
CA SER A 2 4.19 12.27 -21.34
C SER A 2 4.74 11.10 -22.17
N LEU A 3 5.33 10.11 -21.48
CA LEU A 3 5.91 8.87 -22.04
C LEU A 3 4.89 8.02 -22.82
N SER A 4 3.59 8.26 -22.62
CA SER A 4 2.48 7.61 -23.32
C SER A 4 2.50 7.80 -24.85
N LYS A 5 3.09 8.90 -25.34
CA LYS A 5 3.18 9.16 -26.80
C LYS A 5 4.31 8.39 -27.47
N TYR A 6 5.33 7.96 -26.73
CA TYR A 6 6.53 7.34 -27.31
C TYR A 6 6.27 5.88 -27.75
N TYR A 7 5.47 5.14 -26.98
CA TYR A 7 5.23 3.71 -27.22
C TYR A 7 4.16 3.40 -28.27
N LYS A 8 3.47 4.40 -28.83
CA LYS A 8 2.43 4.19 -29.85
C LYS A 8 3.00 3.87 -31.24
N LYS A 9 4.31 4.01 -31.46
CA LYS A 9 4.97 3.86 -32.77
C LYS A 9 5.98 2.71 -32.88
N THR A 10 6.22 1.97 -31.81
CA THR A 10 7.08 0.78 -31.83
C THR A 10 6.20 -0.47 -31.89
N ASP A 11 6.41 -1.28 -32.93
CA ASP A 11 5.73 -2.57 -33.21
C ASP A 11 6.08 -3.68 -32.18
N SER A 12 6.56 -3.30 -31.00
CA SER A 12 7.09 -4.18 -29.97
C SER A 12 6.08 -4.50 -28.85
N PHE A 13 4.83 -4.02 -28.96
CA PHE A 13 3.79 -4.32 -27.98
C PHE A 13 2.64 -5.07 -28.65
N LYS A 14 2.57 -6.39 -28.40
CA LYS A 14 1.39 -7.21 -28.68
C LYS A 14 0.63 -7.39 -27.37
N PRO A 15 -0.56 -6.79 -27.20
CA PRO A 15 -1.39 -7.05 -26.03
C PRO A 15 -1.88 -8.50 -26.10
N GLU A 16 -1.52 -9.32 -25.11
CA GLU A 16 -2.17 -10.62 -24.91
C GLU A 16 -3.53 -10.41 -24.24
N GLU A 17 -4.56 -10.98 -24.84
CA GLU A 17 -5.95 -10.89 -24.39
C GLU A 17 -6.18 -11.96 -23.30
N LEU A 18 -6.09 -11.56 -22.02
CA LEU A 18 -6.10 -12.48 -20.88
C LEU A 18 -7.48 -13.09 -20.55
N VAL A 19 -8.52 -12.84 -21.34
CA VAL A 19 -9.86 -13.42 -21.13
C VAL A 19 -10.52 -13.73 -22.48
N PRO A 20 -10.93 -14.99 -22.76
CA PRO A 20 -11.72 -15.29 -23.95
C PRO A 20 -13.11 -14.65 -23.82
N VAL A 21 -13.40 -13.65 -24.66
CA VAL A 21 -14.74 -13.07 -24.75
C VAL A 21 -15.65 -14.06 -25.47
N SER A 22 -16.30 -14.96 -24.73
CA SER A 22 -17.38 -15.79 -25.25
C SER A 22 -18.56 -14.88 -25.63
N LYS A 23 -18.90 -14.83 -26.92
CA LYS A 23 -19.98 -14.00 -27.49
C LYS A 23 -21.42 -14.44 -27.10
N GLU A 24 -21.62 -15.18 -26.02
CA GLU A 24 -22.93 -15.72 -25.66
C GLU A 24 -23.27 -15.54 -24.18
N LYS A 25 -23.85 -14.38 -23.86
CA LYS A 25 -25.12 -14.23 -23.11
C LYS A 25 -25.34 -12.75 -22.83
N ILE A 26 -26.05 -12.08 -23.74
CA ILE A 26 -26.75 -10.85 -23.42
C ILE A 26 -27.83 -11.23 -22.40
N ILE A 27 -27.63 -10.90 -21.13
CA ILE A 27 -28.66 -11.02 -20.10
C ILE A 27 -29.72 -9.96 -20.43
N LYS A 28 -30.84 -10.39 -21.02
CA LYS A 28 -31.93 -9.50 -21.48
C LYS A 28 -32.82 -8.94 -20.36
N ASN A 29 -32.52 -9.19 -19.09
CA ASN A 29 -33.23 -8.57 -17.98
C ASN A 29 -32.41 -8.67 -16.67
N PRO A 30 -31.83 -7.58 -16.16
CA PRO A 30 -31.20 -7.59 -14.85
C PRO A 30 -32.27 -7.72 -13.74
N PRO A 31 -31.98 -8.41 -12.62
CA PRO A 31 -32.92 -8.50 -11.49
C PRO A 31 -33.19 -7.11 -10.90
N SER A 32 -34.43 -6.89 -10.43
CA SER A 32 -35.02 -5.59 -10.07
C SER A 32 -34.27 -4.76 -9.02
N ARG A 33 -33.24 -5.32 -8.38
CA ARG A 33 -32.38 -4.64 -7.39
C ARG A 33 -31.36 -3.68 -8.04
N TRP A 34 -31.25 -3.68 -9.37
CA TRP A 34 -30.28 -2.89 -10.14
C TRP A 34 -30.92 -1.75 -10.95
N VAL A 35 -32.18 -1.40 -10.68
CA VAL A 35 -32.84 -0.25 -11.29
C VAL A 35 -32.83 0.92 -10.31
N GLU A 36 -32.02 1.93 -10.65
CA GLU A 36 -32.04 3.31 -10.14
C GLU A 36 -31.96 3.52 -8.62
N THR A 37 -30.73 3.68 -8.14
CA THR A 37 -30.44 4.84 -7.28
C THR A 37 -29.44 5.70 -8.05
N ALA A 38 -29.98 6.67 -8.80
CA ALA A 38 -29.19 7.76 -9.38
C ALA A 38 -28.81 8.79 -8.31
N ASP A 39 -28.23 8.30 -7.20
CA ASP A 39 -27.59 9.12 -6.18
C ASP A 39 -26.17 8.58 -6.00
N ASN A 40 -25.28 9.08 -6.85
CA ASN A 40 -23.83 8.97 -6.65
C ASN A 40 -23.48 9.65 -5.31
N GLN A 41 -23.35 8.88 -4.24
CA GLN A 41 -22.80 9.37 -2.96
C GLN A 41 -21.27 9.49 -2.96
N PHE A 42 -20.63 9.49 -4.13
CA PHE A 42 -19.26 9.99 -4.25
C PHE A 42 -19.30 11.50 -4.52
N ILE A 43 -19.49 12.26 -3.46
CA ILE A 43 -19.21 13.70 -3.46
C ILE A 43 -17.69 13.84 -3.62
N THR A 44 -17.23 14.08 -4.84
CA THR A 44 -15.87 14.59 -5.07
C THR A 44 -15.94 16.10 -4.88
N ASP A 45 -15.82 16.56 -3.63
CA ASP A 45 -15.65 17.98 -3.38
C ASP A 45 -14.33 18.45 -4.03
N PRO A 46 -14.36 19.40 -4.97
CA PRO A 46 -13.13 19.97 -5.50
C PRO A 46 -12.48 20.82 -4.40
N LEU A 47 -11.18 20.63 -4.19
CA LEU A 47 -10.38 21.45 -3.28
C LEU A 47 -10.52 22.94 -3.65
N PRO A 48 -10.70 23.85 -2.67
CA PRO A 48 -10.99 25.25 -2.96
C PRO A 48 -9.72 25.93 -3.47
N ILE A 49 -9.72 26.29 -4.76
CA ILE A 49 -8.79 27.28 -5.30
C ILE A 49 -9.36 28.65 -4.96
N SER A 50 -8.72 29.38 -4.05
CA SER A 50 -9.09 30.76 -3.74
C SER A 50 -8.73 31.67 -4.93
N ASN A 51 -9.70 31.92 -5.81
CA ASN A 51 -9.62 33.02 -6.76
C ASN A 51 -10.26 34.27 -6.13
N SER A 52 -9.43 35.19 -5.64
CA SER A 52 -9.84 36.58 -5.45
C SER A 52 -9.74 37.30 -6.81
N ASN A 53 -10.85 37.38 -7.53
CA ASN A 53 -11.03 38.40 -8.55
C ASN A 53 -11.77 39.57 -7.91
N ASP A 54 -11.13 40.74 -7.87
CA ASP A 54 -11.85 41.98 -7.99
C ASP A 54 -11.24 42.82 -9.12
N SER A 55 -12.14 43.18 -10.03
CA SER A 55 -12.12 44.31 -10.95
C SER A 55 -11.17 44.35 -12.17
N THR A 56 -11.84 44.11 -13.31
CA THR A 56 -11.83 44.90 -14.56
C THR A 56 -10.70 44.72 -15.58
N ILE A 57 -11.02 43.95 -16.63
CA ILE A 57 -10.43 44.05 -17.97
C ILE A 57 -11.53 44.56 -18.93
N PRO A 58 -11.23 45.51 -19.83
CA PRO A 58 -11.84 45.51 -21.15
C PRO A 58 -10.86 44.95 -22.21
N ALA A 59 -11.46 44.21 -23.13
CA ALA A 59 -10.95 43.66 -24.39
C ALA A 59 -9.97 44.61 -25.13
N ASP A 60 -9.06 44.14 -26.00
CA ASP A 60 -9.38 43.48 -27.25
C ASP A 60 -8.10 43.12 -28.05
N LYS A 61 -8.23 42.14 -28.96
CA LYS A 61 -7.45 41.88 -30.20
C LYS A 61 -6.02 41.27 -30.21
N LYS A 62 -6.03 40.00 -30.63
CA LYS A 62 -5.33 39.40 -31.80
C LYS A 62 -3.84 39.74 -32.06
N GLY A 63 -3.00 38.71 -31.85
CA GLY A 63 -2.20 38.06 -32.91
C GLY A 63 -0.86 38.68 -33.29
N SER A 64 0.24 37.99 -32.97
CA SER A 64 1.20 37.39 -33.93
C SER A 64 2.49 36.97 -33.22
N THR A 65 3.13 35.94 -33.78
CA THR A 65 4.36 35.25 -33.38
C THR A 65 5.64 36.11 -33.53
N PRO A 66 6.78 35.67 -32.97
CA PRO A 66 7.87 36.51 -32.48
C PRO A 66 8.88 36.86 -33.56
N LYS A 67 9.61 37.98 -33.34
CA LYS A 67 10.87 38.26 -34.00
C LYS A 67 11.87 38.82 -33.00
N ASP A 68 13.09 38.35 -33.21
CA ASP A 68 14.31 38.63 -32.49
C ASP A 68 14.79 40.08 -32.64
N ASP A 69 15.81 40.36 -31.84
CA ASP A 69 16.89 41.34 -32.05
C ASP A 69 16.77 42.74 -31.44
N GLU A 70 17.64 42.93 -30.44
CA GLU A 70 18.56 44.06 -30.24
C GLU A 70 18.04 45.48 -29.95
N GLN A 71 18.85 46.17 -29.15
CA GLN A 71 18.92 47.62 -28.91
C GLN A 71 18.03 48.22 -27.80
N TYR A 72 18.60 48.25 -26.60
CA TYR A 72 18.49 49.44 -25.74
C TYR A 72 19.49 50.50 -26.23
N HIS A 73 18.98 51.55 -26.88
CA HIS A 73 19.65 52.84 -26.97
C HIS A 73 18.99 53.78 -25.97
N ALA A 74 19.79 54.36 -25.07
CA ALA A 74 19.43 55.57 -24.34
C ALA A 74 20.51 56.63 -24.64
N ASP A 75 20.23 57.38 -25.70
CA ASP A 75 20.20 58.84 -25.74
C ASP A 75 21.39 59.62 -25.15
N ILE A 76 22.28 60.09 -26.03
CA ILE A 76 22.90 61.43 -25.93
C ILE A 76 23.10 61.98 -27.36
N THR A 77 22.40 63.05 -27.71
CA THR A 77 22.60 63.84 -28.94
C THR A 77 23.72 64.89 -28.72
N PRO A 78 24.40 65.35 -29.79
CA PRO A 78 25.79 65.81 -29.74
C PRO A 78 25.93 67.32 -29.52
N GLU A 79 26.87 67.72 -28.65
CA GLU A 79 27.35 69.09 -28.59
C GLU A 79 28.59 69.26 -29.48
N LYS A 80 28.49 70.21 -30.40
CA LYS A 80 29.44 70.52 -31.46
C LYS A 80 30.53 71.43 -30.89
N ILE A 81 31.76 70.96 -30.84
CA ILE A 81 32.93 71.78 -30.47
C ILE A 81 33.77 71.95 -31.74
N GLU A 82 33.91 73.20 -32.18
CA GLU A 82 34.73 73.62 -33.31
C GLU A 82 36.21 73.58 -32.91
N ASP A 83 37.04 72.99 -33.78
CA ASP A 83 38.50 72.94 -33.69
C ASP A 83 39.13 74.34 -33.70
N PRO A 84 40.25 74.50 -32.99
CA PRO A 84 41.40 75.14 -33.62
C PRO A 84 42.65 74.25 -33.58
N GLU A 85 43.32 74.23 -34.73
CA GLU A 85 44.49 73.44 -35.09
C GLU A 85 45.73 73.64 -34.19
N GLU A 86 46.49 72.54 -34.10
CA GLU A 86 47.94 72.39 -33.89
C GLU A 86 48.64 72.96 -32.65
N THR A 87 49.16 72.05 -31.81
CA THR A 87 50.62 71.94 -31.62
C THR A 87 51.02 70.54 -31.14
N ILE A 88 52.04 69.94 -31.78
CA ILE A 88 52.53 68.57 -31.58
C ILE A 88 53.35 68.46 -30.27
N GLY A 89 53.16 67.38 -29.48
CA GLY A 89 54.06 67.06 -28.37
C GLY A 89 53.78 65.75 -27.60
N VAL A 90 54.43 64.66 -28.05
CA VAL A 90 55.06 63.56 -27.28
C VAL A 90 54.29 62.84 -26.15
N GLU A 91 54.02 61.55 -26.41
CA GLU A 91 54.00 60.37 -25.52
C GLU A 91 53.77 60.58 -24.00
N THR A 92 52.59 60.21 -23.51
CA THR A 92 52.42 59.75 -22.12
C THR A 92 52.35 58.23 -22.11
N GLU A 93 53.44 57.61 -21.69
CA GLU A 93 53.52 56.18 -21.34
C GLU A 93 52.51 55.89 -20.23
N GLU A 94 51.52 55.03 -20.48
CA GLU A 94 50.75 54.40 -19.41
C GLU A 94 51.68 53.46 -18.64
N THR A 95 52.29 53.97 -17.57
CA THR A 95 53.12 53.16 -16.68
C THR A 95 52.24 52.09 -16.04
N ILE A 96 52.47 50.82 -16.39
CA ILE A 96 51.83 49.66 -15.74
C ILE A 96 52.19 49.73 -14.25
N ASN A 97 51.19 49.94 -13.39
CA ASN A 97 51.37 49.96 -11.95
C ASN A 97 51.68 48.52 -11.46
N LEU A 98 52.97 48.25 -11.20
CA LEU A 98 53.48 46.94 -10.81
C LEU A 98 53.20 46.61 -9.33
N ASP A 99 52.69 47.56 -8.53
CA ASP A 99 52.40 47.34 -7.11
C ASP A 99 51.22 46.36 -6.91
N ASN A 100 50.39 46.17 -7.94
CA ASN A 100 49.29 45.20 -7.97
C ASN A 100 49.65 43.90 -8.73
N TYR A 101 50.91 43.69 -9.09
CA TYR A 101 51.36 42.46 -9.75
C TYR A 101 51.38 41.30 -8.76
N ILE A 102 50.50 40.33 -8.97
CA ILE A 102 50.46 39.10 -8.18
C ILE A 102 51.05 37.97 -9.02
N GLU A 103 51.98 37.21 -8.45
CA GLU A 103 52.59 36.09 -9.15
C GLU A 103 51.51 35.08 -9.59
N ARG A 104 51.69 34.45 -10.75
CA ARG A 104 50.72 33.50 -11.32
C ARG A 104 50.38 32.37 -10.34
N THR A 105 51.37 31.90 -9.58
CA THR A 105 51.24 30.87 -8.54
C THR A 105 50.39 31.33 -7.35
N GLU A 106 50.45 32.62 -6.99
CA GLU A 106 49.64 33.22 -5.94
C GLU A 106 48.21 33.49 -6.43
N MET A 107 48.06 33.86 -7.71
CA MET A 107 46.76 33.99 -8.36
C MET A 107 46.02 32.65 -8.44
N ASP A 108 46.71 31.58 -8.82
CA ASP A 108 46.13 30.23 -8.88
C ASP A 108 45.63 29.78 -7.50
N LYS A 109 46.41 30.03 -6.43
CA LYS A 109 46.01 29.73 -5.05
C LYS A 109 44.82 30.58 -4.58
N LEU A 110 44.76 31.85 -4.99
CA LEU A 110 43.66 32.73 -4.64
C LEU A 110 42.36 32.29 -5.32
N LEU A 111 42.43 31.88 -6.59
CA LEU A 111 41.32 31.32 -7.35
C LEU A 111 40.82 30.02 -6.74
N GLU A 112 41.72 29.11 -6.39
CA GLU A 112 41.39 27.85 -5.72
C GLU A 112 40.68 28.11 -4.38
N LYS A 113 41.25 28.98 -3.54
CA LYS A 113 40.64 29.34 -2.25
C LYS A 113 39.27 30.02 -2.40
N ALA A 114 39.13 30.93 -3.36
CA ALA A 114 37.84 31.59 -3.63
C ALA A 114 36.78 30.61 -4.13
N PHE A 115 37.18 29.63 -4.94
CA PHE A 115 36.29 28.56 -5.41
C PHE A 115 35.86 27.64 -4.26
N GLU A 116 36.79 27.23 -3.38
CA GLU A 116 36.50 26.44 -2.20
C GLU A 116 35.56 27.19 -1.23
N ASP A 117 35.86 28.46 -0.94
CA ASP A 117 35.04 29.29 -0.06
C ASP A 117 33.64 29.54 -0.64
N GLY A 118 33.54 29.77 -1.95
CA GLY A 118 32.26 29.90 -2.65
C GLY A 118 31.44 28.61 -2.62
N THR A 119 32.09 27.47 -2.83
CA THR A 119 31.45 26.14 -2.77
C THR A 119 30.93 25.84 -1.36
N ARG A 120 31.75 26.12 -0.33
CA ARG A 120 31.38 25.93 1.07
C ARG A 120 30.22 26.83 1.49
N ASN A 121 30.26 28.11 1.15
CA ASN A 121 29.19 29.06 1.45
C ASN A 121 27.87 28.67 0.75
N GLY A 122 27.95 28.21 -0.51
CA GLY A 122 26.80 27.71 -1.25
C GLY A 122 26.18 26.47 -0.60
N LEU A 123 27.00 25.54 -0.12
CA LEU A 123 26.52 24.35 0.59
C LEU A 123 25.86 24.70 1.93
N GLU A 124 26.46 25.60 2.70
CA GLU A 124 25.96 26.04 4.00
C GLU A 124 24.60 26.75 3.86
N LYS A 125 24.46 27.64 2.87
CA LYS A 125 23.17 28.27 2.55
C LYS A 125 22.13 27.26 2.08
N ALA A 126 22.50 26.27 1.28
CA ALA A 126 21.57 25.23 0.85
C ALA A 126 21.07 24.38 2.04
N GLU A 127 21.94 24.07 3.00
CA GLU A 127 21.54 23.37 4.23
C GLU A 127 20.68 24.26 5.14
N GLU A 128 20.93 25.57 5.20
CA GLU A 128 20.10 26.52 5.95
C GLU A 128 18.71 26.70 5.32
N ASP A 129 18.66 26.88 4.00
CA ASP A 129 17.43 27.12 3.24
C ASP A 129 16.55 25.86 3.18
N TYR A 130 17.15 24.68 3.04
CA TYR A 130 16.41 23.44 2.75
C TYR A 130 16.60 22.31 3.76
N GLY A 131 17.61 22.36 4.64
CA GLY A 131 17.92 21.25 5.54
C GLY A 131 16.77 20.90 6.49
N SER A 132 16.06 21.91 7.00
CA SER A 132 14.87 21.69 7.84
C SER A 132 13.70 21.05 7.06
N ALA A 133 13.48 21.48 5.82
CA ALA A 133 12.45 20.93 4.93
C ALA A 133 12.77 19.48 4.53
N THR A 134 14.02 19.19 4.16
CA THR A 134 14.48 17.85 3.79
C THR A 134 14.40 16.88 4.97
N ARG A 135 14.80 17.31 6.18
CA ARG A 135 14.65 16.49 7.40
C ARG A 135 13.18 16.22 7.73
N SER A 136 12.33 17.22 7.58
CA SER A 136 10.88 17.06 7.79
C SER A 136 10.27 16.09 6.79
N LEU A 137 10.63 16.20 5.51
CA LEU A 137 10.18 15.28 4.47
C LEU A 137 10.64 13.85 4.75
N PHE A 138 11.91 13.65 5.11
CA PHE A 138 12.44 12.33 5.47
C PHE A 138 11.67 11.72 6.66
N THR A 139 11.39 12.52 7.68
CA THR A 139 10.59 12.08 8.85
C THR A 139 9.18 11.68 8.44
N ILE A 140 8.53 12.46 7.58
CA ILE A 140 7.18 12.16 7.06
C ILE A 140 7.19 10.85 6.27
N CYS A 141 8.19 10.63 5.41
CA CYS A 141 8.32 9.37 4.68
C CYS A 141 8.44 8.17 5.62
N GLN A 142 9.29 8.26 6.65
CA GLN A 142 9.43 7.19 7.65
C GLN A 142 8.13 6.95 8.43
N GLN A 143 7.43 8.02 8.81
CA GLN A 143 6.13 7.92 9.47
C GLN A 143 5.09 7.27 8.55
N LEU A 144 5.08 7.60 7.27
CA LEU A 144 4.16 7.02 6.29
C LEU A 144 4.39 5.52 6.11
N ASP A 145 5.66 5.08 6.08
CA ASP A 145 5.99 3.66 6.02
C ASP A 145 5.49 2.93 7.28
N SER A 146 5.71 3.50 8.46
CA SER A 146 5.21 2.93 9.72
C SER A 146 3.68 2.87 9.79
N ILE A 147 2.99 3.92 9.32
CA ILE A 147 1.53 3.94 9.23
C ILE A 147 1.05 2.86 8.27
N ARG A 148 1.69 2.73 7.11
CA ARG A 148 1.35 1.70 6.12
C ARG A 148 1.48 0.30 6.71
N GLU A 149 2.59 0.00 7.37
CA GLU A 149 2.80 -1.29 8.04
C GLU A 149 1.74 -1.56 9.11
N THR A 150 1.42 -0.54 9.91
CA THR A 150 0.39 -0.63 10.95
C THR A 150 -1.00 -0.91 10.36
N ILE A 151 -1.36 -0.22 9.28
CA ILE A 151 -2.64 -0.45 8.58
C ILE A 151 -2.69 -1.88 8.06
N ILE A 152 -1.64 -2.37 7.39
CA ILE A 152 -1.60 -3.73 6.86
C ILE A 152 -1.74 -4.76 7.99
N ALA A 153 -1.01 -4.58 9.09
CA ALA A 153 -1.07 -5.50 10.23
C ALA A 153 -2.47 -5.52 10.88
N ASN A 154 -3.06 -4.34 11.12
CA ASN A 154 -4.39 -4.24 11.71
C ASN A 154 -5.47 -4.80 10.80
N SER A 155 -5.48 -4.43 9.51
CA SER A 155 -6.44 -4.96 8.54
C SER A 155 -6.31 -6.47 8.36
N SER A 156 -5.09 -7.01 8.43
CA SER A 156 -4.89 -8.46 8.36
C SER A 156 -5.50 -9.17 9.57
N ARG A 157 -5.30 -8.63 10.78
CA ARG A 157 -5.90 -9.16 12.01
C ARG A 157 -7.43 -9.09 11.96
N GLU A 158 -7.99 -7.95 11.58
CA GLU A 158 -9.44 -7.76 11.46
C GLU A 158 -10.05 -8.74 10.44
N LEU A 159 -9.39 -8.94 9.30
CA LEU A 159 -9.85 -9.87 8.27
C LEU A 159 -9.82 -11.32 8.77
N GLN A 160 -8.81 -11.71 9.53
CA GLN A 160 -8.73 -13.03 10.16
C GLN A 160 -9.86 -13.24 11.17
N GLU A 161 -10.08 -12.29 12.07
CA GLU A 161 -11.16 -12.34 13.04
C GLU A 161 -12.52 -12.43 12.36
N PHE A 162 -12.73 -11.64 11.29
CA PHE A 162 -13.93 -11.69 10.47
C PHE A 162 -14.13 -13.05 9.79
N ALA A 163 -13.08 -13.62 9.21
CA ALA A 163 -13.13 -14.93 8.58
C ALA A 163 -13.48 -16.05 9.57
N ILE A 164 -12.90 -16.03 10.77
CA ILE A 164 -13.24 -16.99 11.84
C ILE A 164 -14.69 -16.81 12.27
N ALA A 165 -15.12 -15.58 12.54
CA ALA A 165 -16.50 -15.31 12.94
C ALA A 165 -17.52 -15.77 11.89
N LEU A 166 -17.20 -15.61 10.60
CA LEU A 166 -18.02 -16.10 9.50
C LEU A 166 -18.04 -17.64 9.47
N ALA A 167 -16.88 -18.29 9.60
CA ALA A 167 -16.79 -19.76 9.65
C ALA A 167 -17.57 -20.34 10.84
N GLU A 168 -17.41 -19.76 12.04
CA GLU A 168 -18.20 -20.10 13.23
C GLU A 168 -19.69 -20.00 12.96
N ARG A 169 -20.14 -18.92 12.32
CA ARG A 169 -21.55 -18.71 12.02
C ARG A 169 -22.09 -19.73 11.03
N ILE A 170 -21.30 -20.13 10.04
CA ILE A 170 -21.66 -21.14 9.04
C ILE A 170 -21.71 -22.53 9.67
N VAL A 171 -20.68 -22.93 10.43
CA VAL A 171 -20.60 -24.27 11.04
C VAL A 171 -21.66 -24.46 12.13
N ARG A 172 -21.91 -23.44 12.96
CA ARG A 172 -22.99 -23.49 13.97
C ARG A 172 -24.39 -23.35 13.38
N SER A 173 -24.52 -23.07 12.08
CA SER A 173 -25.83 -23.02 11.46
C SER A 173 -26.38 -24.46 11.37
N PRO A 174 -27.57 -24.73 11.92
CA PRO A 174 -28.16 -26.06 11.87
C PRO A 174 -28.56 -26.39 10.43
N PHE A 175 -27.63 -26.96 9.68
CA PHE A 175 -27.94 -27.61 8.42
C PHE A 175 -28.53 -28.97 8.75
N THR A 176 -29.84 -29.10 8.55
CA THR A 176 -30.58 -30.36 8.74
C THR A 176 -30.02 -31.55 7.93
N GLU A 177 -29.12 -31.28 6.97
CA GLU A 177 -28.53 -32.25 6.05
C GLU A 177 -27.11 -32.71 6.42
N ASN A 178 -26.38 -32.02 7.32
CA ASN A 178 -24.95 -32.26 7.58
C ASN A 178 -24.65 -33.02 8.89
N ARG A 179 -25.49 -33.99 9.24
CA ARG A 179 -25.30 -34.84 10.44
C ARG A 179 -24.09 -35.79 10.36
N GLU A 180 -23.43 -35.90 9.20
CA GLU A 180 -22.19 -36.68 9.05
C GLU A 180 -20.96 -35.95 9.60
N THR A 181 -21.04 -34.64 9.86
CA THR A 181 -19.90 -33.82 10.31
C THR A 181 -19.33 -34.32 11.64
N ILE A 182 -20.18 -34.79 12.57
CA ILE A 182 -19.73 -35.30 13.87
C ILE A 182 -18.87 -36.56 13.74
N ILE A 183 -19.14 -37.42 12.75
CA ILE A 183 -18.36 -38.64 12.53
C ILE A 183 -16.95 -38.28 12.08
N ALA A 184 -16.82 -37.33 11.15
CA ALA A 184 -15.52 -36.81 10.73
C ALA A 184 -14.74 -36.19 11.90
N THR A 185 -15.41 -35.38 12.75
CA THR A 185 -14.80 -34.82 13.97
C THR A 185 -14.28 -35.92 14.90
N LEU A 186 -15.05 -37.01 15.08
CA LEU A 186 -14.67 -38.13 15.93
C LEU A 186 -13.51 -38.94 15.34
N GLU A 187 -13.52 -39.21 14.03
CA GLU A 187 -12.42 -39.89 13.35
C GLU A 187 -11.11 -39.10 13.45
N GLU A 188 -11.17 -37.78 13.25
CA GLU A 188 -10.02 -36.90 13.41
C GLU A 188 -9.51 -36.89 14.86
N ALA A 189 -10.39 -36.72 15.83
CA ALA A 189 -10.03 -36.68 17.25
C ALA A 189 -9.48 -38.03 17.75
N LEU A 190 -10.04 -39.16 17.30
CA LEU A 190 -9.52 -40.49 17.60
C LEU A 190 -8.18 -40.77 16.90
N GLY A 191 -7.97 -40.23 15.70
CA GLY A 191 -6.67 -40.31 15.00
C GLY A 191 -5.55 -39.56 15.73
N GLN A 192 -5.88 -38.50 16.47
CA GLN A 192 -4.94 -37.78 17.34
C GLN A 192 -4.73 -38.47 18.70
N ALA A 193 -5.61 -39.39 19.07
CA ALA A 193 -5.57 -40.07 20.36
C ALA A 193 -4.44 -41.09 20.46
N ILE A 194 -3.84 -41.15 21.65
CA ILE A 194 -2.89 -42.21 22.00
C ILE A 194 -3.68 -43.51 22.11
N LYS A 195 -3.14 -44.61 21.53
CA LYS A 195 -3.78 -45.92 21.56
C LYS A 195 -4.15 -46.31 23.00
N SER A 196 -5.42 -46.61 23.20
CA SER A 196 -6.02 -46.98 24.48
C SER A 196 -7.04 -48.10 24.25
N ASP A 197 -7.17 -48.99 25.21
CA ASP A 197 -8.13 -50.10 25.14
C ASP A 197 -9.58 -49.61 25.30
N GLU A 198 -9.78 -48.53 26.07
CA GLU A 198 -11.08 -47.92 26.34
C GLU A 198 -11.06 -46.41 26.08
N PHE A 199 -12.10 -45.92 25.38
CA PHE A 199 -12.39 -44.49 25.22
C PHE A 199 -13.82 -44.18 25.71
N THR A 200 -13.97 -43.07 26.43
CA THR A 200 -15.27 -42.47 26.74
C THR A 200 -15.44 -41.22 25.90
N ILE A 201 -16.50 -41.18 25.08
CA ILE A 201 -16.83 -40.07 24.19
C ILE A 201 -18.05 -39.35 24.73
N PHE A 202 -17.92 -38.06 24.99
CA PHE A 202 -19.01 -37.17 25.38
C PHE A 202 -19.47 -36.40 24.15
N VAL A 203 -20.77 -36.43 23.88
CA VAL A 203 -21.40 -35.75 22.74
C VAL A 203 -22.69 -35.06 23.15
N SER A 204 -23.15 -34.12 22.33
CA SER A 204 -24.46 -33.51 22.47
C SER A 204 -25.58 -34.57 22.50
N PRO A 205 -26.65 -34.37 23.29
CA PRO A 205 -27.83 -35.23 23.26
C PRO A 205 -28.45 -35.42 21.87
N ASP A 206 -28.32 -34.42 21.00
CA ASP A 206 -28.86 -34.42 19.63
C ASP A 206 -28.05 -35.29 18.66
N ASP A 207 -26.74 -35.43 18.90
CA ASP A 207 -25.83 -36.23 18.07
C ASP A 207 -25.69 -37.67 18.57
N TYR A 208 -26.12 -37.94 19.80
CA TYR A 208 -25.95 -39.24 20.44
C TYR A 208 -26.48 -40.41 19.62
N GLU A 209 -27.67 -40.28 19.00
CA GLU A 209 -28.26 -41.38 18.23
C GLU A 209 -27.42 -41.73 17.00
N ILE A 210 -26.91 -40.72 16.31
CA ILE A 210 -26.08 -40.86 15.10
C ILE A 210 -24.74 -41.50 15.46
N VAL A 211 -24.11 -41.01 16.52
CA VAL A 211 -22.81 -41.54 16.99
C VAL A 211 -22.96 -42.96 17.52
N MET A 212 -24.09 -43.28 18.17
CA MET A 212 -24.38 -44.64 18.62
C MET A 212 -24.56 -45.62 17.46
N GLU A 213 -25.27 -45.23 16.40
CA GLU A 213 -25.45 -46.04 15.19
C GLU A 213 -24.12 -46.32 14.48
N LYS A 214 -23.21 -45.33 14.47
CA LYS A 214 -21.89 -45.41 13.85
C LYS A 214 -20.76 -45.88 14.77
N SER A 215 -21.07 -46.21 16.02
CA SER A 215 -20.08 -46.61 17.02
C SER A 215 -19.31 -47.88 16.63
N ALA A 216 -19.98 -48.83 15.97
CA ALA A 216 -19.34 -50.06 15.49
C ALA A 216 -18.30 -49.78 14.40
N ASP A 217 -18.64 -48.91 13.44
CA ASP A 217 -17.74 -48.49 12.35
C ASP A 217 -16.48 -47.78 12.92
N LEU A 218 -16.65 -46.95 13.95
CA LEU A 218 -15.54 -46.27 14.64
C LEU A 218 -14.59 -47.25 15.35
N VAL A 219 -15.12 -48.34 15.94
CA VAL A 219 -14.30 -49.38 16.59
C VAL A 219 -13.50 -50.17 15.55
N GLU A 220 -14.12 -50.52 14.42
CA GLU A 220 -13.44 -51.27 13.34
C GLU A 220 -12.31 -50.46 12.69
N GLY A 221 -12.46 -49.13 12.61
CA GLY A 221 -11.44 -48.24 12.05
C GLY A 221 -10.15 -48.12 12.88
N LEU A 222 -10.18 -48.46 14.17
CA LEU A 222 -9.07 -48.23 15.11
C LEU A 222 -8.45 -49.54 15.60
N SER A 223 -7.22 -49.81 15.15
CA SER A 223 -6.43 -50.96 15.63
C SER A 223 -6.09 -50.83 17.12
N GLY A 224 -6.59 -51.74 17.96
CA GLY A 224 -6.29 -51.80 19.39
C GLY A 224 -7.37 -51.23 20.31
N LEU A 225 -8.53 -50.83 19.77
CA LEU A 225 -9.64 -50.36 20.58
C LEU A 225 -10.53 -51.53 21.02
N SER A 226 -10.65 -51.72 22.33
CA SER A 226 -11.46 -52.81 22.90
C SER A 226 -12.91 -52.38 23.13
N LYS A 227 -13.11 -51.11 23.51
CA LYS A 227 -14.41 -50.61 23.96
C LYS A 227 -14.53 -49.09 23.81
N ILE A 228 -15.68 -48.65 23.28
CA ILE A 228 -16.10 -47.23 23.30
C ILE A 228 -17.33 -47.11 24.20
N ILE A 229 -17.33 -46.12 25.09
CA ILE A 229 -18.50 -45.71 25.86
C ILE A 229 -18.94 -44.33 25.38
N ILE A 230 -20.16 -44.22 24.87
CA ILE A 230 -20.74 -42.92 24.46
C ILE A 230 -21.62 -42.38 25.59
N LYS A 231 -21.42 -41.13 25.98
CA LYS A 231 -22.19 -40.42 27.00
C LYS A 231 -22.76 -39.12 26.44
N LYS A 232 -23.97 -38.78 26.89
CA LYS A 232 -24.59 -37.49 26.58
C LYS A 232 -24.06 -36.43 27.54
N ASP A 233 -23.65 -35.29 26.99
CA ASP A 233 -23.23 -34.11 27.73
C ASP A 233 -23.90 -32.87 27.12
N SER A 234 -24.73 -32.18 27.91
CA SER A 234 -25.47 -31.00 27.45
C SER A 234 -24.61 -29.74 27.36
N GLU A 235 -23.38 -29.76 27.91
CA GLU A 235 -22.44 -28.64 27.77
C GLU A 235 -21.78 -28.64 26.38
N ILE A 236 -21.86 -29.75 25.63
CA ILE A 236 -21.24 -29.90 24.31
C ILE A 236 -22.21 -29.45 23.22
N GLU A 237 -21.75 -28.52 22.38
CA GLU A 237 -22.48 -28.07 21.19
C GLU A 237 -22.62 -29.20 20.15
N VAL A 238 -23.70 -29.16 19.37
CA VAL A 238 -23.92 -30.08 18.23
C VAL A 238 -22.74 -30.02 17.27
N GLY A 239 -22.21 -31.18 16.87
CA GLY A 239 -21.02 -31.32 16.03
C GLY A 239 -19.69 -31.33 16.78
N GLY A 240 -19.69 -31.10 18.10
CA GLY A 240 -18.51 -31.22 18.96
C GLY A 240 -18.46 -32.55 19.73
N ALA A 241 -17.26 -32.93 20.18
CA ALA A 241 -17.06 -34.10 21.03
C ALA A 241 -15.90 -33.89 22.03
N ARG A 242 -15.98 -34.53 23.20
CA ARG A 242 -14.85 -34.67 24.13
C ARG A 242 -14.51 -36.14 24.29
N ILE A 243 -13.24 -36.50 24.13
CA ILE A 243 -12.78 -37.89 24.22
C ILE A 243 -11.87 -38.02 25.44
N GLU A 244 -12.18 -39.00 26.29
CA GLU A 244 -11.41 -39.31 27.49
C GLU A 244 -10.94 -40.77 27.44
N SER A 245 -9.67 -41.00 27.77
CA SER A 245 -9.03 -42.29 27.99
C SER A 245 -8.22 -42.21 29.28
N GLU A 246 -7.79 -43.37 29.79
CA GLU A 246 -6.83 -43.45 30.90
C GLU A 246 -5.55 -42.63 30.64
N ASN A 247 -5.13 -42.53 29.37
CA ASN A 247 -3.84 -41.94 29.01
C ASN A 247 -3.94 -40.54 28.40
N CYS A 248 -5.12 -40.09 27.96
CA CYS A 248 -5.29 -38.78 27.32
C CYS A 248 -6.73 -38.26 27.40
N THR A 249 -6.85 -36.94 27.36
CA THR A 249 -8.12 -36.24 27.15
C THR A 249 -7.97 -35.34 25.92
N ILE A 250 -8.91 -35.41 24.99
CA ILE A 250 -8.93 -34.63 23.75
C ILE A 250 -10.23 -33.84 23.72
N ASP A 251 -10.10 -32.53 23.59
CA ASP A 251 -11.21 -31.61 23.43
C ASP A 251 -11.38 -31.27 21.94
N ALA A 252 -12.32 -31.96 21.30
CA ALA A 252 -12.75 -31.72 19.93
C ALA A 252 -14.07 -30.94 19.88
N THR A 253 -14.37 -30.12 20.89
CA THR A 253 -15.49 -29.17 20.82
C THR A 253 -15.26 -28.16 19.70
N LEU A 254 -16.35 -27.64 19.11
CA LEU A 254 -16.24 -26.62 18.06
C LEU A 254 -15.46 -25.39 18.55
N ALA A 255 -15.66 -24.98 19.80
CA ALA A 255 -14.93 -23.87 20.40
C ALA A 255 -13.41 -24.12 20.39
N SER A 256 -12.97 -25.28 20.91
CA SER A 256 -11.56 -25.69 20.90
C SER A 256 -10.96 -25.71 19.49
N GLN A 257 -11.70 -26.23 18.52
CA GLN A 257 -11.26 -26.27 17.11
C GLN A 257 -11.07 -24.87 16.51
N PHE A 258 -12.01 -23.94 16.75
CA PHE A 258 -11.87 -22.56 16.28
C PHE A 258 -10.73 -21.81 16.97
N ASP A 259 -10.47 -22.08 18.24
CA ASP A 259 -9.34 -21.50 18.97
C ASP A 259 -8.00 -22.02 18.42
N MET A 260 -7.89 -23.31 18.10
CA MET A 260 -6.71 -23.86 17.43
C MET A 260 -6.48 -23.21 16.06
N ILE A 261 -7.53 -23.04 15.26
CA ILE A 261 -7.45 -22.37 13.96
C ILE A 261 -7.02 -20.90 14.13
N ARG A 262 -7.53 -20.21 15.15
CA ARG A 262 -7.17 -18.83 15.48
C ARG A 262 -5.68 -18.73 15.83
N GLU A 263 -5.18 -19.64 16.66
CA GLU A 263 -3.77 -19.67 17.04
C GLU A 263 -2.86 -19.97 15.84
N GLU A 264 -3.24 -20.93 14.99
CA GLU A 264 -2.47 -21.28 13.79
C GLU A 264 -2.44 -20.13 12.77
N MET A 265 -3.55 -19.42 12.58
CA MET A 265 -3.57 -18.23 11.71
C MET A 265 -2.75 -17.07 12.27
N ALA A 266 -2.70 -16.92 13.60
CA ALA A 266 -1.88 -15.91 14.25
C ALA A 266 -0.37 -16.19 14.12
N LYS A 267 0.05 -17.47 14.07
CA LYS A 267 1.46 -17.88 13.89
C LYS A 267 2.02 -17.62 12.49
N ARG A 268 1.16 -17.47 11.48
CA ARG A 268 1.55 -17.32 10.07
C ARG A 268 1.73 -15.87 9.61
N LEU A 269 1.61 -14.89 10.51
CA LEU A 269 1.99 -13.48 10.31
C LEU A 269 3.40 -13.21 10.83
#